data_AF-A0A963VNC3-F1
#
_entry.id   AF-A0A963VNC3-F1
#
_cell.length_a   1.000
_cell.length_b   1.000
_cell.length_c   1.000
_cell.angle_alpha   90.00
_cell.angle_beta   90.00
_cell.angle_gamma   90.00
#
_symmetry.space_group_name_H-M   'P 1'
#
loop_
_entity.id
_entity.type
_entity.pdbx_description
1 polymer ?
#
loop_
_entity_poly.entity_id
_entity_poly.type
_entity_poly.pdbx_seq_one_letter_code
_entity_poly.pdbx_strand_id
1 'polypeptide(L)'
;TSMQQAFVNLRSGRPGRLPPPRRGYYDQVGPQERALLDSVLTCSAVGSPQTVRQRMQAFIERTGADELMIACQMFDHAQRLRSYEIVASVHGLAH
;
A
#
# COMPACT_ATOMS: atom_id res chain seq x y z
N THR A 1 -7.95 5.70 1.52
CA THR A 1 -7.10 5.76 0.30
C THR A 1 -7.77 5.03 -0.86
N SER A 2 -7.25 5.12 -2.08
CA SER A 2 -7.77 4.36 -3.24
C SER A 2 -7.67 2.84 -3.05
N MET A 3 -6.51 2.36 -2.56
CA MET A 3 -6.27 0.96 -2.23
C MET A 3 -7.31 0.38 -1.25
N GLN A 4 -7.58 1.07 -0.13
CA GLN A 4 -8.56 0.60 0.86
C GLN A 4 -9.95 0.40 0.26
N GLN A 5 -10.38 1.34 -0.59
CA GLN A 5 -11.65 1.24 -1.29
C GLN A 5 -11.66 0.06 -2.27
N ALA A 6 -10.57 -0.13 -3.02
CA ALA A 6 -10.46 -1.25 -3.96
C ALA A 6 -10.54 -2.61 -3.27
N PHE A 7 -9.89 -2.79 -2.12
CA PHE A 7 -9.96 -4.03 -1.35
C PHE A 7 -11.35 -4.30 -0.79
N VAL A 8 -12.01 -3.29 -0.20
CA VAL A 8 -13.40 -3.43 0.27
C VAL A 8 -14.32 -3.77 -0.90
N ASN A 9 -14.23 -3.02 -2.01
CA ASN A 9 -15.03 -3.29 -3.22
C ASN A 9 -14.83 -4.73 -3.73
N LEU A 10 -13.57 -5.20 -3.82
CA LEU A 10 -13.22 -6.55 -4.26
C LEU A 10 -13.85 -7.61 -3.34
N ARG A 11 -13.71 -7.46 -2.02
CA ARG A 11 -14.20 -8.44 -1.04
C ARG A 11 -15.71 -8.41 -0.85
N SER A 12 -16.36 -7.29 -1.18
CA SER A 12 -17.81 -7.16 -1.23
C SER A 12 -18.43 -7.56 -2.58
N GLY A 13 -17.68 -8.17 -3.51
CA GLY A 13 -18.22 -8.64 -4.80
C GLY A 13 -18.49 -7.53 -5.83
N ARG A 14 -17.86 -6.36 -5.67
CA ARG A 14 -18.05 -5.17 -6.52
C ARG A 14 -16.72 -4.71 -7.15
N PRO A 15 -15.92 -5.59 -7.78
CA PRO A 15 -14.65 -5.20 -8.36
C PRO A 15 -14.85 -4.13 -9.45
N GLY A 16 -13.86 -3.27 -9.64
CA GLY A 16 -13.95 -2.19 -10.61
C GLY A 16 -12.65 -1.43 -10.75
N ARG A 17 -12.69 -0.33 -11.50
CA ARG A 17 -11.55 0.57 -11.64
C ARG A 17 -11.14 1.11 -10.26
N LEU A 18 -9.85 1.39 -10.11
CA LEU A 18 -9.30 2.00 -8.90
C LEU A 18 -10.02 3.34 -8.67
N PRO A 19 -10.72 3.54 -7.54
CA PRO A 19 -11.47 4.77 -7.31
C PRO A 19 -10.55 5.91 -6.83
N PRO A 20 -10.96 7.18 -6.99
CA PRO A 20 -10.27 8.31 -6.38
C PRO A 20 -10.21 8.16 -4.85
N PRO A 21 -9.17 8.69 -4.19
CA PRO A 21 -8.99 8.50 -2.75
C PRO A 21 -10.06 9.27 -1.98
N ARG A 22 -10.77 8.58 -1.07
CA ARG A 22 -11.61 9.21 -0.05
C ARG A 22 -10.81 9.40 1.24
N ARG A 23 -10.81 10.64 1.76
CA ARG A 23 -10.18 11.01 3.03
C ARG A 23 -10.95 10.36 4.18
N GLY A 24 -10.24 9.80 5.16
CA GLY A 24 -10.86 9.14 6.32
C GLY A 24 -11.66 7.87 5.97
N TYR A 25 -11.39 7.22 4.83
CA TYR A 25 -12.16 6.05 4.40
C TYR A 25 -12.17 4.92 5.44
N TYR A 26 -11.03 4.65 6.09
CA TYR A 26 -10.94 3.66 7.17
C TYR A 26 -11.92 3.96 8.31
N ASP A 27 -12.00 5.22 8.72
CA ASP A 27 -12.88 5.66 9.81
C ASP A 27 -14.36 5.71 9.40
N GLN A 28 -14.66 5.67 8.10
CA GLN A 28 -16.03 5.76 7.58
C GLN A 28 -16.67 4.40 7.28
N VAL A 29 -15.88 3.31 7.26
CA VAL A 29 -16.40 1.96 7.02
C VAL A 29 -16.76 1.23 8.32
N GLY A 30 -17.59 0.20 8.21
CA GLY A 30 -18.05 -0.60 9.34
C GLY A 30 -16.95 -1.49 9.94
N PRO A 31 -17.21 -2.11 11.11
CA PRO A 31 -16.21 -2.92 11.80
C PRO A 31 -15.65 -4.08 10.98
N GLN A 32 -16.49 -4.69 10.13
CA GLN A 32 -16.09 -5.81 9.28
C GLN A 32 -15.10 -5.36 8.19
N GLU A 33 -15.38 -4.25 7.53
CA GLU A 33 -14.47 -3.68 6.54
C GLU A 33 -13.17 -3.19 7.18
N ARG A 34 -13.22 -2.60 8.39
CA ARG A 34 -12.00 -2.21 9.12
C ARG A 34 -11.13 -3.42 9.43
N ALA A 35 -11.71 -4.50 9.97
CA ALA A 35 -10.98 -5.74 10.26
C ALA A 35 -10.35 -6.35 9.00
N LEU A 36 -11.07 -6.32 7.87
CA LEU A 36 -10.52 -6.70 6.58
C LEU A 36 -9.31 -5.82 6.19
N LEU A 37 -9.44 -4.50 6.34
CA LEU A 37 -8.37 -3.56 6.01
C LEU A 37 -7.15 -3.75 6.92
N ASP A 38 -7.36 -4.01 8.22
CA ASP A 38 -6.26 -4.29 9.15
C ASP A 38 -5.49 -5.55 8.71
N SER A 39 -6.23 -6.60 8.32
CA SER A 39 -5.63 -7.84 7.80
C SER A 39 -4.82 -7.60 6.53
N VAL A 40 -5.42 -7.00 5.49
CA VAL A 40 -4.76 -6.84 4.17
C VAL A 40 -3.62 -5.82 4.18
N LEU A 41 -3.62 -4.86 5.11
CA LEU A 41 -2.59 -3.82 5.18
C LEU A 41 -1.36 -4.24 6.02
N THR A 42 -1.36 -5.43 6.62
CA THR A 42 -0.26 -5.92 7.48
C THR A 42 1.11 -5.91 6.78
N CYS A 43 1.15 -6.16 5.46
CA CYS A 43 2.37 -6.16 4.66
C CYS A 43 2.61 -4.85 3.90
N SER A 44 1.99 -3.74 4.33
CA SER A 44 2.14 -2.43 3.67
C SER A 44 3.25 -1.58 4.30
N ALA A 45 4.03 -0.92 3.45
CA ALA A 45 5.00 0.10 3.82
C ALA A 45 4.47 1.49 3.40
N VAL A 46 3.85 2.21 4.34
CA VAL A 46 3.24 3.52 4.11
C VAL A 46 3.83 4.53 5.08
N GLY A 47 4.33 5.66 4.58
CA GLY A 47 4.92 6.71 5.41
C GLY A 47 5.98 7.53 4.66
N SER A 48 6.90 8.10 5.42
CA SER A 48 8.08 8.78 4.87
C SER A 48 9.04 7.78 4.20
N PRO A 49 10.00 8.24 3.38
CA PRO A 49 11.02 7.37 2.81
C PRO A 49 11.76 6.51 3.86
N GLN A 50 12.05 7.09 5.03
CA GLN A 50 12.70 6.39 6.14
C GLN A 50 11.80 5.27 6.70
N THR A 51 10.50 5.54 6.89
CA THR A 51 9.53 4.52 7.32
C THR A 51 9.41 3.40 6.29
N VAL A 52 9.40 3.73 5.00
CA VAL A 52 9.34 2.72 3.92
C VAL A 52 10.57 1.84 3.95
N ARG A 53 11.78 2.42 4.05
CA ARG A 53 13.04 1.67 4.17
C ARG A 53 13.00 0.68 5.33
N GLN A 54 12.68 1.16 6.53
CA GLN A 54 12.64 0.34 7.74
C GLN A 54 11.65 -0.82 7.61
N ARG A 55 10.45 -0.56 7.08
CA ARG A 55 9.43 -1.60 6.90
C ARG A 55 9.82 -2.63 5.84
N MET A 56 10.43 -2.19 4.74
CA MET A 56 10.94 -3.12 3.71
C MET A 56 12.05 -4.01 4.28
N GLN A 57 13.02 -3.42 4.99
CA GLN A 57 14.10 -4.18 5.60
C GLN A 57 13.58 -5.20 6.62
N ALA A 58 12.69 -4.78 7.53
CA ALA A 58 12.08 -5.68 8.50
C ALA A 58 11.25 -6.80 7.84
N PHE A 59 10.63 -6.51 6.68
CA PHE A 59 9.92 -7.53 5.92
C PHE A 59 10.89 -8.56 5.32
N ILE A 60 11.98 -8.11 4.69
CA ILE A 60 13.03 -8.97 4.13
C ILE A 60 13.65 -9.84 5.23
N GLU A 61 14.04 -9.26 6.35
CA GLU A 61 14.66 -9.99 7.48
C GLU A 61 13.73 -11.08 8.03
N ARG A 62 12.41 -10.81 8.09
CA ARG A 62 11.43 -11.77 8.60
C ARG A 62 11.11 -12.90 7.62
N THR A 63 11.14 -12.64 6.32
CA THR A 63 10.72 -13.61 5.30
C THR A 63 11.89 -14.32 4.62
N GLY A 64 13.10 -13.75 4.68
CA GLY A 64 14.26 -14.19 3.91
C GLY A 64 14.10 -13.97 2.40
N ALA A 65 13.29 -13.02 1.97
CA ALA A 65 13.02 -12.78 0.55
C ALA A 65 14.21 -12.13 -0.16
N ASP A 66 14.67 -12.73 -1.25
CA ASP A 66 15.73 -12.18 -2.12
C ASP A 66 15.19 -11.17 -3.16
N GLU A 67 13.87 -11.13 -3.37
CA GLU A 67 13.20 -10.20 -4.28
C GLU A 67 11.88 -9.68 -3.67
N LEU A 68 11.59 -8.38 -3.86
CA LEU A 68 10.31 -7.77 -3.49
C LEU A 68 9.56 -7.24 -4.71
N MET A 69 8.39 -7.81 -5.00
CA MET A 69 7.46 -7.26 -5.99
C MET A 69 6.61 -6.15 -5.37
N ILE A 70 6.76 -4.91 -5.87
CA ILE A 70 6.13 -3.72 -5.28
C ILE A 70 4.84 -3.35 -6.03
N ALA A 71 3.69 -3.52 -5.37
CA ALA A 71 2.40 -3.08 -5.88
C ALA A 71 1.98 -1.74 -5.27
N CYS A 72 1.61 -0.77 -6.11
CA CYS A 72 1.13 0.54 -5.67
C CYS A 72 -0.23 0.89 -6.29
N GLN A 73 -1.28 0.88 -5.47
CA GLN A 73 -2.65 1.22 -5.87
C GLN A 73 -3.00 2.68 -5.51
N MET A 74 -2.39 3.62 -6.24
CA MET A 74 -2.71 5.04 -6.19
C MET A 74 -3.47 5.46 -7.45
N PHE A 75 -4.56 6.23 -7.28
CA PHE A 75 -5.40 6.69 -8.38
C PHE A 75 -4.67 7.68 -9.28
N ASP A 76 -3.96 8.63 -8.67
CA ASP A 76 -3.18 9.62 -9.39
C ASP A 76 -1.87 9.00 -9.90
N HIS A 77 -1.62 9.13 -11.20
CA HIS A 77 -0.48 8.51 -11.85
C HIS A 77 0.85 9.12 -11.42
N ALA A 78 0.92 10.45 -11.28
CA ALA A 78 2.14 11.15 -10.90
C ALA A 78 2.56 10.79 -9.46
N GLN A 79 1.59 10.72 -8.53
CA GLN A 79 1.83 10.24 -7.18
C GLN A 79 2.27 8.78 -7.14
N ARG A 80 1.69 7.92 -8.00
CA ARG A 80 2.11 6.53 -8.12
C ARG A 80 3.56 6.41 -8.60
N LEU A 81 3.94 7.16 -9.63
CA LEU A 81 5.31 7.20 -10.13
C LEU A 81 6.28 7.66 -9.04
N ARG A 82 5.94 8.75 -8.34
CA ARG A 82 6.74 9.27 -7.22
C ARG A 82 6.91 8.26 -6.10
N SER A 83 5.88 7.46 -5.80
CA SER A 83 5.98 6.38 -4.82
C SER A 83 7.02 5.34 -5.22
N TYR A 84 7.09 4.99 -6.51
CA TYR A 84 8.10 4.05 -7.02
C TYR A 84 9.51 4.63 -6.98
N GLU A 85 9.68 5.90 -7.34
CA GLU A 85 10.97 6.60 -7.21
C GLU A 85 11.50 6.58 -5.78
N ILE A 86 10.62 6.82 -4.79
CA ILE A 86 10.97 6.76 -3.38
C ILE A 86 11.47 5.36 -3.03
N VAL A 87 10.72 4.31 -3.39
CA VAL A 87 11.11 2.92 -3.14
C VAL A 87 12.47 2.59 -3.75
N ALA A 88 12.70 2.99 -5.02
CA ALA A 88 13.97 2.79 -5.69
C ALA A 88 15.13 3.52 -4.98
N SER A 89 14.90 4.78 -4.54
CA SER A 89 15.90 5.58 -3.85
C SER A 89 16.29 5.00 -2.48
N VAL A 90 15.33 4.41 -1.75
CA VAL A 90 15.60 3.91 -0.40
C VAL A 90 16.24 2.53 -0.38
N HIS A 91 16.02 1.71 -1.41
CA HIS A 91 16.63 0.39 -1.59
C HIS A 91 18.07 0.47 -2.10
N GLY A 92 18.50 1.61 -2.66
CA GLY A 92 19.86 1.78 -3.20
C GLY A 92 19.95 1.55 -4.72
N LEU A 93 18.85 1.71 -5.46
CA LEU A 93 18.88 1.75 -6.94
C LEU A 93 19.08 3.18 -7.48
N ALA A 94 19.33 4.14 -6.60
CA ALA A 94 19.81 5.48 -6.97
C ALA A 94 21.27 5.60 -6.49
N HIS A 95 22.18 5.46 -7.45
CA HIS A 95 23.65 5.50 -7.39
C HIS A 95 24.34 4.14 -7.23
#